data_AF-A0A971ESA2-F1
#
_entry.id   AF-A0A971ESA2-F1
#
_cell.length_a   1.000
_cell.length_b   1.000
_cell.length_c   1.000
_cell.angle_alpha   90.00
_cell.angle_beta   90.00
_cell.angle_gamma   90.00
#
_symmetry.space_group_name_H-M   'P 1'
#
loop_
_entity.id
_entity.type
_entity.pdbx_description
1 polymer ?
#
loop_
_entity_poly.entity_id
_entity_poly.type
_entity_poly.pdbx_seq_one_letter_code
_entity_poly.pdbx_strand_id
1 'polypeptide(L)'
;MSLQLALDESDVGQDMMETALASDDDYSFKLELQSGSIRYFRAKVMSFKTNIGDVNSITSATCQLSITTSSEGVGIVKVEASV
;
A
#
# COMPACT_ATOMS: atom_id res chain seq x y z
N MET A 1 -1.03 -4.37 9.31
CA MET A 1 -2.13 -3.86 8.46
C MET A 1 -2.17 -4.67 7.18
N SER A 2 -3.35 -5.18 6.80
CA SER A 2 -3.55 -5.81 5.48
C SER A 2 -4.16 -4.78 4.54
N LEU A 3 -3.58 -4.62 3.35
CA LEU A 3 -4.10 -3.79 2.28
C LEU A 3 -4.41 -4.67 1.08
N GLN A 4 -5.60 -4.52 0.49
CA GLN A 4 -5.94 -5.14 -0.78
C GLN A 4 -6.09 -4.03 -1.82
N LEU A 5 -5.36 -4.16 -2.93
CA LEU A 5 -5.40 -3.22 -4.04
C LEU A 5 -5.66 -3.98 -5.35
N ALA A 6 -6.16 -3.27 -6.36
CA ALA A 6 -6.15 -3.80 -7.72
C ALA A 6 -4.71 -3.76 -8.23
N LEU A 7 -4.24 -4.88 -8.82
CA LEU A 7 -2.89 -4.94 -9.36
C LEU A 7 -2.84 -4.13 -10.65
N ASP A 8 -1.85 -3.26 -10.76
CA ASP A 8 -1.47 -2.61 -12.00
C ASP A 8 0.04 -2.81 -12.19
N GLU A 9 0.42 -3.69 -13.12
CA GLU A 9 1.82 -4.02 -13.41
C GLU A 9 2.60 -2.84 -14.01
N SER A 10 1.92 -1.77 -14.45
CA SER A 10 2.54 -0.54 -14.93
C SER A 10 2.66 0.54 -13.86
N ASP A 11 2.11 0.32 -12.66
CA ASP A 11 2.18 1.24 -11.54
C ASP A 11 3.53 1.13 -10.82
N VAL A 12 4.35 2.17 -10.99
CA VAL A 12 5.68 2.31 -10.36
C VAL A 12 5.60 2.18 -8.83
N GLY A 13 4.50 2.59 -8.20
CA GLY A 13 4.32 2.46 -6.74
C GLY A 13 4.17 1.01 -6.28
N GLN A 14 3.57 0.15 -7.10
CA GLN A 14 3.42 -1.28 -6.81
C GLN A 14 4.73 -2.03 -7.04
N ASP A 15 5.47 -1.69 -8.10
CA ASP A 15 6.81 -2.21 -8.37
C ASP A 15 7.81 -1.87 -7.23
N MET A 16 7.72 -0.65 -6.70
CA MET A 16 8.47 -0.25 -5.51
C MET A 16 8.07 -1.06 -4.26
N MET A 17 6.84 -1.55 -4.16
CA MET A 17 6.40 -2.37 -3.04
C MET A 17 6.99 -3.78 -3.10
N GLU A 18 7.16 -4.36 -4.30
CA GLU A 18 7.88 -5.61 -4.49
C GLU A 18 9.37 -5.47 -4.17
N THR A 19 9.98 -4.34 -4.59
CA THR A 19 11.37 -4.03 -4.22
C THR A 19 11.51 -3.85 -2.70
N ALA A 20 10.57 -3.16 -2.06
CA ALA A 20 10.55 -2.97 -0.61
C ALA A 20 10.29 -4.27 0.17
N LEU A 21 9.67 -5.29 -0.44
CA LEU A 21 9.55 -6.62 0.18
C LEU A 21 10.92 -7.31 0.35
N ALA A 22 11.87 -7.03 -0.55
CA ALA A 22 13.24 -7.55 -0.47
C ALA A 22 14.14 -6.75 0.50
N SER A 23 13.67 -5.60 0.97
CA SER A 23 14.37 -4.73 1.92
C SER A 23 13.70 -4.79 3.29
N ASP A 24 14.52 -4.83 4.34
CA ASP A 24 14.02 -4.83 5.72
C ASP A 24 13.75 -3.42 6.26
N ASP A 25 13.81 -2.39 5.42
CA ASP A 25 13.73 -0.97 5.78
C ASP A 25 12.28 -0.45 5.83
N ASP A 26 12.10 0.65 6.57
CA ASP A 26 10.83 1.37 6.63
C ASP A 26 10.70 2.38 5.49
N TYR A 27 9.68 2.21 4.65
CA TYR A 27 9.36 3.09 3.52
C TYR A 27 8.13 3.95 3.79
N SER A 28 8.09 5.13 3.15
CA SER A 28 6.94 6.04 3.18
C SER A 28 5.98 5.71 2.05
N PHE A 29 4.71 5.46 2.38
CA PHE A 29 3.66 5.11 1.45
C PHE A 29 2.66 6.25 1.31
N LYS A 30 2.23 6.48 0.07
CA LYS A 30 1.05 7.28 -0.28
C LYS A 30 -0.02 6.30 -0.78
N LEU A 31 -1.15 6.22 -0.07
CA LEU A 31 -2.30 5.45 -0.49
C LEU A 31 -3.41 6.40 -0.92
N GLU A 32 -3.83 6.29 -2.17
CA GLU A 32 -4.96 7.05 -2.70
C GLU A 32 -6.20 6.14 -2.76
N LEU A 33 -7.28 6.56 -2.12
CA LEU A 33 -8.56 5.83 -2.14
C LEU A 33 -9.38 6.26 -3.35
N GLN A 34 -10.31 5.40 -3.79
CA GLN A 34 -11.28 5.73 -4.85
C GLN A 34 -12.13 6.98 -4.55
N SER A 35 -12.27 7.34 -3.27
CA SER A 35 -12.93 8.56 -2.83
C SER A 35 -12.08 9.84 -3.02
N GLY A 36 -10.85 9.73 -3.53
CA GLY A 36 -9.88 10.83 -3.62
C GLY A 36 -9.13 11.14 -2.32
N SER A 37 -9.50 10.53 -1.20
CA SER A 37 -8.79 10.73 0.08
C SER A 37 -7.43 10.03 0.03
N ILE A 38 -6.39 10.73 0.47
CA ILE A 38 -5.02 10.24 0.48
C ILE A 38 -4.60 9.90 1.92
N ARG A 39 -3.87 8.80 2.10
CA ARG A 39 -3.30 8.41 3.38
C ARG A 39 -1.80 8.25 3.24
N TYR A 40 -1.05 8.97 4.05
CA TYR A 40 0.39 8.86 4.16
C TYR A 40 0.75 8.08 5.42
N PHE A 41 1.58 7.05 5.29
CA PHE A 41 2.05 6.27 6.44
C PHE A 41 3.44 5.71 6.16
N ARG A 42 4.19 5.41 7.23
CA ARG A 42 5.47 4.72 7.12
C ARG A 42 5.28 3.27 7.56
N ALA A 43 5.78 2.34 6.76
CA ALA A 43 5.63 0.92 7.05
C ALA A 43 6.78 0.10 6.48
N LYS A 44 6.88 -1.14 6.96
CA LYS A 44 7.68 -2.19 6.36
C LYS A 44 6.79 -3.19 5.63
N VAL A 45 7.20 -3.62 4.44
CA VAL A 45 6.49 -4.63 3.66
C VAL A 45 6.85 -6.01 4.18
N MET A 46 5.87 -6.73 4.73
CA MET A 46 6.05 -8.08 5.26
C MET A 46 5.65 -9.15 4.24
N SER A 47 4.72 -8.82 3.34
CA SER A 47 4.26 -9.71 2.28
C SER A 47 3.61 -8.89 1.17
N PHE A 48 3.88 -9.27 -0.08
CA PHE A 48 3.15 -8.83 -1.26
C PHE A 48 2.73 -10.08 -2.04
N LYS A 49 1.43 -10.33 -2.17
CA LYS A 49 0.91 -11.52 -2.88
C LYS A 49 -0.06 -11.10 -3.96
N THR A 50 0.28 -11.43 -5.19
CA THR A 50 -0.59 -11.25 -6.35
C THR A 50 -1.62 -12.36 -6.42
N ASN A 51 -2.89 -11.99 -6.40
CA ASN A 51 -4.05 -12.85 -6.61
C ASN A 51 -4.57 -12.60 -8.03
N ILE A 52 -4.26 -13.54 -8.93
CA ILE A 52 -4.77 -13.53 -10.30
C ILE A 52 -6.24 -13.94 -10.25
N GLY A 53 -7.12 -13.03 -10.67
CA GLY A 53 -8.55 -13.31 -10.80
C GLY A 53 -8.85 -14.15 -12.03
N ASP A 54 -9.99 -14.86 -12.01
CA ASP A 54 -10.55 -15.49 -13.21
C ASP A 54 -10.98 -14.43 -14.23
N VAL A 55 -11.40 -14.83 -15.44
CA VAL A 55 -11.82 -13.94 -16.56
C VAL A 55 -12.84 -12.86 -16.15
N ASN A 56 -13.63 -13.11 -15.10
CA ASN A 56 -14.64 -12.19 -14.56
C ASN A 56 -14.19 -11.39 -13.32
N SER A 57 -12.90 -11.46 -12.95
CA SER A 57 -12.35 -10.84 -11.74
C SER A 57 -11.09 -10.05 -12.05
N ILE A 58 -10.96 -8.91 -11.39
CA ILE A 58 -9.78 -8.05 -11.52
C ILE A 58 -8.64 -8.70 -10.74
N THR A 59 -7.46 -8.78 -11.35
CA THR A 59 -6.23 -9.17 -10.66
C THR A 59 -6.01 -8.22 -9.48
N SER A 60 -5.88 -8.76 -8.28
CA SER A 60 -5.69 -7.98 -7.05
C SER A 60 -4.39 -8.36 -6.38
N ALA A 61 -3.81 -7.46 -5.60
CA ALA A 61 -2.67 -7.75 -4.75
C ALA A 61 -3.05 -7.59 -3.28
N THR A 62 -2.64 -8.55 -2.45
CA THR A 62 -2.79 -8.50 -1.00
C THR A 62 -1.43 -8.23 -0.36
N CYS A 63 -1.35 -7.13 0.37
CA CYS A 63 -0.14 -6.66 1.01
C CYS A 63 -0.29 -6.70 2.52
N GLN A 64 0.75 -7.15 3.19
CA GLN A 64 0.83 -7.13 4.65
C GLN A 64 1.93 -6.16 5.06
N LEU A 65 1.53 -5.10 5.74
CA LEU A 65 2.38 -3.96 6.10
C LEU A 65 2.47 -3.87 7.62
N SER A 66 3.69 -3.76 8.16
CA SER A 66 3.90 -3.40 9.56
C SER A 66 4.01 -1.88 9.66
N ILE A 67 3.06 -1.23 10.33
CA ILE A 67 3.07 0.23 10.46
C ILE A 67 4.13 0.62 11.48
N THR A 68 5.02 1.52 11.07
CA THR A 68 6.00 2.12 11.97
C THR A 68 5.46 3.48 12.37
N THR A 69 5.01 3.58 13.62
CA THR A 69 4.49 4.84 14.17
C THR A 69 5.63 5.84 14.34
N SER A 70 5.39 7.11 13.96
CA SER A 70 6.31 8.18 14.33
C SER A 70 6.35 8.35 15.86
N SER A 71 7.39 9.00 16.37
CA SER A 71 7.56 9.33 17.80
C SER A 71 6.36 10.08 18.42
N GLU A 72 5.46 10.64 17.61
CA GLU A 72 4.26 11.35 18.04
C GLU A 72 3.01 10.44 18.11
N GLY A 73 3.16 9.13 17.88
CA GLY A 73 2.06 8.16 17.90
C GLY A 73 1.17 8.20 16.64
N VAL A 74 1.49 9.06 15.67
CA VAL A 74 0.73 9.16 14.41
C VAL A 74 1.26 8.12 13.44
N GLY A 75 0.56 6.98 13.33
CA GLY A 75 0.89 5.91 12.38
C GLY A 75 0.37 6.14 10.96
N ILE A 76 -0.69 6.95 10.80
CA ILE A 76 -1.31 7.23 9.49
C ILE A 76 -1.80 8.67 9.47
N VAL A 77 -1.30 9.47 8.53
CA VAL A 77 -1.80 10.82 8.23
C VAL A 77 -2.85 10.69 7.14
N LYS A 78 -4.05 11.21 7.37
CA LYS A 78 -5.13 11.24 6.37
C LYS A 78 -5.29 12.66 5.84
N VAL A 79 -5.36 12.79 4.52
CA VAL A 79 -5.70 14.01 3.80
C VAL A 79 -7.01 13.72 3.09
N GLU A 80 -8.07 14.37 3.50
CA GLU A 80 -9.38 14.23 2.86
C GLU A 80 -9.36 14.92 1.49
N ALA A 81 -10.09 14.35 0.52
CA ALA A 81 -10.31 15.03 -0.75
C ALA A 81 -11.06 16.35 -0.48
N SER A 82 -10.46 17.46 -0.88
CA SER A 82 -11.14 18.76 -0.89
C SER A 82 -12.26 18.71 -1.92
N VAL A 83 -13.50 18.89 -1.43
CA VAL A 83 -14.76 19.00 -2.18
C VAL A 83 -14.68 20.04 -3.28
#